data_AF-A0A3S4GR58-F1
#
_entry.id   AF-A0A3S4GR58-F1
#
_cell.length_a   1.000
_cell.length_b   1.000
_cell.length_c   1.000
_cell.angle_alpha   90.00
_cell.angle_beta   90.00
_cell.angle_gamma   90.00
#
_symmetry.space_group_name_H-M   'P 1'
#
loop_
_entity.id
_entity.type
_entity.pdbx_description
1 polymer ?
#
loop_
_entity_poly.entity_id
_entity_poly.type
_entity_poly.pdbx_seq_one_letter_code
_entity_poly.pdbx_strand_id
1 'polypeptide(L)' 'MGADAVLVNTAIAVADDPVMMATAFRLAVEAGVLARQAVPGSKSSQASATSPLTGFLEALA' A
#
# COMPACT_ATOMS: atom_id res chain seq x y z
N MET A 1 -12.04 -0.71 -1.26
CA MET A 1 -12.38 0.13 -2.42
C MET A 1 -12.70 -0.71 -3.65
N GLY A 2 -11.95 -1.78 -3.97
CA GLY A 2 -12.47 -2.90 -4.78
C GLY A 2 -12.92 -2.55 -6.21
N ALA A 3 -12.27 -1.57 -6.86
CA ALA A 3 -12.56 -1.19 -8.23
C ALA A 3 -12.27 -2.34 -9.22
N ASP A 4 -12.98 -2.35 -10.35
CA ASP A 4 -12.81 -3.35 -11.42
C ASP A 4 -11.69 -2.99 -12.40
N ALA A 5 -11.37 -1.70 -12.54
CA ALA A 5 -10.29 -1.21 -13.38
C ALA A 5 -9.74 0.14 -12.87
N VAL A 6 -8.55 0.52 -13.36
CA VAL A 6 -7.92 1.83 -13.12
C VAL A 6 -7.52 2.43 -14.46
N LEU A 7 -7.91 3.68 -14.71
CA LEU A 7 -7.50 4.46 -15.87
C LEU A 7 -6.47 5.50 -15.43
N VAL A 8 -5.31 5.52 -16.08
CA VAL A 8 -4.20 6.43 -15.76
C VAL A 8 -3.75 7.12 -17.04
N ASN A 9 -3.52 8.43 -16.99
CA ASN A 9 -2.97 9.20 -18.11
C ASN A 9 -1.80 10.07 -17.65
N THR A 10 -2.08 11.19 -16.97
CA THR A 10 -1.08 12.20 -16.62
C THR A 10 0.10 11.65 -15.84
N ALA A 11 -0.13 10.75 -14.88
CA ALA A 11 0.95 10.18 -14.06
C ALA A 11 1.99 9.40 -14.89
N ILE A 12 1.58 8.77 -15.99
CA ILE A 12 2.50 8.10 -16.93
C ILE A 12 3.09 9.14 -17.89
N ALA A 13 2.27 10.04 -18.41
CA ALA A 13 2.65 10.99 -19.46
C ALA A 13 3.72 12.01 -19.04
N VAL A 14 3.74 12.41 -17.76
CA VAL A 14 4.68 13.43 -17.24
C VAL A 14 5.84 12.84 -16.43
N ALA A 15 5.97 11.52 -16.36
CA ALA A 15 7.06 10.86 -15.63
C ALA A 15 8.39 11.03 -16.38
N ASP A 16 9.50 11.13 -15.62
CA ASP A 16 10.85 11.18 -16.20
C ASP A 16 11.17 9.93 -17.03
N ASP A 17 10.67 8.77 -16.60
CA ASP A 17 10.66 7.52 -17.37
C ASP A 17 9.21 6.97 -17.48
N PRO A 18 8.49 7.30 -18.57
CA PRO A 18 7.11 6.85 -18.79
C PRO A 18 6.97 5.32 -18.91
N VAL A 19 7.99 4.63 -19.43
CA VAL A 19 7.94 3.17 -19.62
C VAL A 19 8.07 2.46 -18.27
N MET A 20 9.00 2.93 -17.43
CA MET A 20 9.12 2.46 -16.06
C MET A 20 7.86 2.76 -15.25
N MET A 21 7.29 3.96 -15.39
CA MET A 21 6.04 4.33 -14.70
C MET A 21 4.85 3.47 -15.14
N ALA A 22 4.70 3.19 -16.44
CA ALA A 22 3.67 2.29 -16.94
C ALA A 22 3.83 0.87 -16.37
N THR A 23 5.07 0.39 -16.28
CA THR A 23 5.40 -0.90 -15.67
C THR A 23 5.03 -0.93 -14.19
N ALA A 24 5.33 0.15 -13.45
CA ALA A 24 4.97 0.28 -12.04
C ALA A 24 3.45 0.26 -11.83
N PHE A 25 2.68 0.99 -12.64
CA PHE A 25 1.21 0.96 -12.56
C PHE A 25 0.63 -0.41 -12.87
N ARG A 26 1.17 -1.14 -13.85
CA ARG A 26 0.76 -2.53 -14.13
C ARG A 26 0.91 -3.40 -12.88
N LEU A 27 2.10 -3.39 -12.27
CA LEU A 27 2.38 -4.18 -11.08
C LEU A 27 1.49 -3.77 -9.89
N ALA A 28 1.23 -2.47 -9.71
CA ALA A 28 0.36 -1.98 -8.65
C ALA A 28 -1.09 -2.48 -8.81
N VAL A 29 -1.62 -2.49 -10.04
CA VAL A 29 -2.96 -3.02 -10.33
C VAL A 29 -3.00 -4.53 -10.09
N GLU A 30 -2.03 -5.29 -10.58
CA GLU A 30 -1.92 -6.73 -10.35
C GLU A 30 -1.86 -7.07 -8.85
N ALA A 31 -1.02 -6.35 -8.09
CA ALA A 31 -0.93 -6.50 -6.64
C ALA A 31 -2.25 -6.18 -5.94
N GLY A 32 -2.97 -5.15 -6.40
CA GLY A 32 -4.30 -4.80 -5.87
C GLY A 32 -5.34 -5.89 -6.10
N VAL A 33 -5.34 -6.53 -7.28
CA VAL A 33 -6.23 -7.66 -7.59
C VAL A 33 -5.92 -8.86 -6.70
N LEU A 34 -4.64 -9.21 -6.55
CA LEU A 34 -4.20 -10.29 -5.68
C LEU A 34 -4.57 -10.02 -4.22
N ALA A 35 -4.36 -8.80 -3.73
CA ALA A 35 -4.73 -8.40 -2.36
C ALA A 35 -6.25 -8.49 -2.11
N ARG A 36 -7.07 -8.16 -3.11
CA ARG A 36 -8.53 -8.34 -3.03
C ARG A 36 -8.91 -9.82 -2.87
N GLN A 37 -8.26 -10.71 -3.61
CA GLN A 37 -8.50 -12.15 -3.58
C GLN A 37 -7.98 -12.80 -2.30
N ALA A 38 -6.86 -12.32 -1.76
CA ALA A 38 -6.24 -12.84 -0.55
C ALA A 38 -7.04 -12.55 0.73
N VAL A 39 -8.04 -11.67 0.66
CA VAL A 39 -8.83 -11.14 1.80
C VAL A 39 -7.94 -10.40 2.80
N PRO A 40 -8.05 -9.06 2.91
CA PRO A 40 -7.27 -8.29 3.87
C PRO A 40 -7.45 -8.79 5.31
N GLY A 41 -6.38 -8.68 6.10
CA GLY A 41 -6.40 -9.04 7.52
C GLY A 41 -7.48 -8.31 8.33
N SER A 42 -7.81 -8.86 9.50
CA SER A 42 -8.81 -8.29 10.39
C SER A 42 -8.43 -6.85 10.77
N LYS A 43 -9.43 -5.98 10.76
CA LYS A 43 -9.28 -4.61 11.26
C LYS A 43 -9.44 -4.64 12.77
N SER A 44 -8.50 -4.03 13.49
CA SER A 44 -8.65 -3.78 14.93
C SER A 44 -9.62 -2.62 15.15
N SER A 45 -10.52 -2.77 16.12
CA SER A 45 -11.35 -1.66 16.64
C SER A 45 -10.68 -0.92 17.79
N GLN A 46 -9.59 -1.47 18.34
CA GLN A 46 -8.80 -0.86 19.41
C GLN A 46 -7.54 -0.22 18.83
N ALA A 47 -7.19 0.95 19.34
CA ALA A 47 -5.92 1.58 19.05
C ALA A 47 -4.78 0.77 19.68
N SER A 48 -3.72 0.53 18.91
CA SER A 48 -2.47 -0.02 19.40
C SER A 48 -1.37 1.00 19.14
N ALA A 49 -0.55 1.29 20.15
CA ALA A 49 0.56 2.20 19.98
C ALA A 49 1.58 1.56 19.04
N THR A 50 1.84 2.18 17.90
CA THR A 50 2.87 1.70 16.95
C THR A 50 4.28 1.84 17.52
N SER A 51 4.46 2.74 18.49
CA SER A 51 5.69 2.96 19.24
C SER A 51 5.37 3.04 20.74
N PRO A 52 5.21 1.90 21.45
CA PRO A 52 4.85 1.89 22.86
C PRO A 52 5.96 2.53 23.72
N LEU A 53 5.60 3.53 24.53
CA LEU A 53 6.54 4.19 25.45
C LEU A 53 7.19 3.18 26.42
N THR A 54 6.45 2.16 26.84
CA THR A 54 6.95 1.11 27.74
C THR A 54 8.14 0.35 27.15
N GLY A 55 8.13 0.04 25.85
CA GLY A 55 9.26 -0.61 25.19
C GLY A 55 10.51 0.28 25.11
N PHE A 56 10.34 1.60 25.01
CA PHE A 56 11.46 2.55 25.10
C PHE A 56 12.07 2.59 26.52
N LEU A 57 11.23 2.55 27.56
CA LEU A 57 11.69 2.61 28.95
C LEU A 57 12.39 1.32 29.41
N GLU A 58 11.94 0.15 28.94
CA GLU A 58 12.60 -1.14 29.23
C GLU A 58 13.98 -1.27 28.58
N ALA A 59 14.19 -0.67 27.40
CA ALA A 59 15.49 -0.71 26.71
C ALA A 59 16.58 0.17 27.37
N LEU A 60 16.21 1.04 28.30
CA LEU A 60 17.12 1.91 29.05
C LEU A 60 17.50 1.35 30.43
N ALA A 61 16.88 0.25 30.85
CA ALA A 61 17.13 -0.44 32.12
C ALA A 61 18.12 -1.60 31.95
#